data_AF-A0A672T957-F1
#
_entry.id   AF-A0A672T957-F1
#
_cell.length_a   1.000
_cell.length_b   1.000
_cell.length_c   1.000
_cell.angle_alpha   90.00
_cell.angle_beta   90.00
_cell.angle_gamma   90.00
#
_symmetry.space_group_name_H-M   'P 1'
#
loop_
_entity.id
_entity.type
_entity.pdbx_description
1 polymer ?
#
loop_
_entity_poly.entity_id
_entity_poly.type
_entity_poly.pdbx_seq_one_letter_code
_entity_poly.pdbx_strand_id
1 'polypeptide(L)' 'MSTPARRRLMRDFKRLQEDPPAGVSGAPSENNIMVWNAVIFGAGDFGFVSCCHAKCSV' A
#
# COMPACT_ATOMS: atom_id res chain seq x y z
N MET A 1 3.63 -7.93 -23.29
CA MET A 1 4.00 -6.54 -22.89
C MET A 1 3.47 -6.25 -21.50
N SER A 2 4.31 -5.78 -20.57
CA SER A 2 3.82 -5.23 -19.30
C SER A 2 3.40 -3.78 -19.52
N THR A 3 2.16 -3.44 -19.12
CA THR A 3 1.65 -2.09 -19.22
C THR A 3 2.54 -1.12 -18.42
N PRO A 4 2.71 0.14 -18.86
CA PRO A 4 3.50 1.12 -18.13
C PRO A 4 3.00 1.33 -16.69
N ALA A 5 1.70 1.14 -16.45
CA ALA A 5 1.09 1.15 -15.11
C ALA A 5 1.67 0.05 -14.20
N ARG A 6 1.76 -1.20 -14.67
CA ARG A 6 2.31 -2.33 -13.90
C ARG A 6 3.77 -2.10 -13.47
N ARG A 7 4.57 -1.47 -14.33
CA ARG A 7 5.98 -1.13 -14.00
C ARG A 7 6.11 0.01 -12.98
N ARG A 8 5.17 0.96 -12.95
CA ARG A 8 5.14 2.00 -11.92
C ARG A 8 4.77 1.40 -10.56
N LEU A 9 3.68 0.64 -10.52
CA LEU A 9 3.20 -0.06 -9.32
C LEU A 9 4.26 -0.97 -8.67
N MET A 10 5.01 -1.76 -9.45
CA MET A 10 6.12 -2.57 -8.91
C MET A 10 7.27 -1.74 -8.33
N ARG A 11 7.56 -0.55 -8.89
CA ARG A 11 8.59 0.35 -8.34
C ARG A 11 8.12 1.02 -7.06
N ASP A 12 6.86 1.45 -7.03
CA ASP A 12 6.27 2.04 -5.83
C ASP A 12 6.20 1.02 -4.70
N PHE A 13 5.89 -0.26 -5.00
CA PHE A 13 5.97 -1.35 -4.02
C PHE A 13 7.36 -1.48 -3.40
N LYS A 14 8.40 -1.42 -4.24
CA LYS A 14 9.79 -1.54 -3.77
C LYS A 14 10.21 -0.35 -2.91
N ARG A 15 9.80 0.87 -3.28
CA ARG A 15 10.04 2.08 -2.49
C ARG A 15 9.36 2.03 -1.12
N LEU A 16 8.13 1.54 -1.07
CA LEU A 16 7.39 1.31 0.19
C LEU A 16 8.08 0.29 1.10
N GLN A 17 8.83 -0.67 0.56
CA GLN A 17 9.64 -1.61 1.35
C GLN A 17 11.00 -1.04 1.76
N GLU A 18 11.61 -0.21 0.91
CA GLU A 18 12.91 0.42 1.17
C GLU A 18 12.79 1.53 2.24
N ASP A 19 11.71 2.31 2.23
CA ASP A 19 11.43 3.37 3.19
C ASP A 19 9.94 3.38 3.57
N PRO A 20 9.51 2.53 4.52
CA PRO A 20 8.11 2.45 4.93
C PRO A 20 7.74 3.71 5.73
N PRO A 21 6.78 4.53 5.25
CA PRO A 21 6.30 5.67 6.00
C PRO A 21 5.66 5.21 7.32
N ALA A 22 5.93 5.93 8.40
CA ALA A 22 5.45 5.57 9.73
C ALA A 22 3.92 5.37 9.72
N GLY A 23 3.48 4.15 10.02
CA GLY A 23 2.07 3.80 10.08
C GLY A 23 1.40 3.53 8.74
N VAL A 24 2.12 3.29 7.64
CA VAL A 24 1.50 2.87 6.37
C VAL A 24 2.23 1.66 5.81
N SER A 25 1.45 0.63 5.44
CA SER A 25 1.95 -0.56 4.76
C SER A 25 0.99 -0.92 3.63
N GLY A 26 1.51 -1.41 2.51
CA GLY A 26 0.66 -1.79 1.39
C GLY A 26 1.29 -2.88 0.52
N ALA A 27 0.46 -3.80 0.05
CA ALA A 27 0.86 -4.90 -0.80
C ALA A 27 -0.13 -5.10 -1.96
N PRO A 28 0.35 -5.39 -3.18
CA PRO A 28 -0.50 -5.78 -4.29
C PRO A 28 -1.15 -7.14 -4.02
N SER A 29 -2.36 -7.35 -4.57
CA SER A 29 -3.02 -8.66 -4.53
C SER A 29 -2.31 -9.66 -5.46
N GLU A 30 -2.19 -10.92 -5.03
CA GLU A 30 -1.54 -11.99 -5.82
C GLU A 30 -2.19 -12.20 -7.19
N ASN A 31 -3.52 -12.08 -7.27
CA ASN A 31 -4.27 -12.34 -8.50
C ASN A 31 -4.32 -11.11 -9.44
N ASN A 32 -4.17 -9.90 -8.91
CA ASN A 32 -4.25 -8.67 -9.70
C ASN A 32 -3.44 -7.53 -9.07
N ILE A 33 -2.34 -7.16 -9.73
CA ILE A 33 -1.49 -6.03 -9.31
C ILE A 33 -2.19 -4.66 -9.39
N MET A 34 -3.35 -4.56 -10.02
CA MET A 34 -4.15 -3.33 -10.03
C MET A 34 -4.94 -3.15 -8.73
N VAL A 35 -5.08 -4.21 -7.93
CA VAL A 35 -5.74 -4.19 -6.63
C VAL A 35 -4.69 -4.21 -5.53
N TRP A 36 -4.75 -3.20 -4.66
CA TRP A 36 -3.80 -3.05 -3.56
C TRP A 36 -4.54 -3.08 -2.23
N ASN A 37 -3.99 -3.85 -1.30
CA ASN A 37 -4.41 -3.85 0.09
C ASN A 37 -3.43 -2.98 0.87
N ALA A 38 -3.93 -1.95 1.56
CA ALA A 38 -3.14 -1.10 2.43
C ALA A 38 -3.67 -1.14 3.85
N VAL A 39 -2.74 -1.12 4.80
CA VAL A 39 -2.97 -0.97 6.23
C VAL A 39 -2.40 0.37 6.63
N ILE A 40 -3.27 1.21 7.17
CA ILE A 40 -2.90 2.52 7.71
C ILE A 40 -3.13 2.46 9.22
N PHE A 41 -2.06 2.66 9.98
CA PHE A 41 -2.06 2.91 11.40
C PHE A 41 -2.21 4.42 11.62
N GLY A 42 -3.35 4.85 12.16
CA GLY A 42 -3.61 6.26 12.45
C GLY A 42 -2.65 6.82 13.51
N ALA A 43 -2.19 8.06 13.31
CA ALA A 43 -1.34 8.79 14.24
C ALA A 43 -2.01 8.90 15.62
N GLY A 44 -1.28 8.45 16.65
CA GLY A 44 -1.73 8.49 18.02
C GLY A 44 -1.53 9.87 18.64
N ASP A 45 -2.60 10.67 18.66
CA ASP A 45 -2.78 11.72 19.67
C ASP A 45 -3.96 11.39 20.62
N PHE A 46 -4.91 10.52 20.20
CA PHE A 46 -6.10 10.17 20.98
C PHE A 46 -6.41 8.66 21.05
N GLY A 47 -5.39 7.81 21.19
CA GLY A 47 -5.56 6.45 21.73
C GLY A 47 -6.42 5.45 20.94
N PHE A 48 -6.72 5.70 19.66
CA PHE A 48 -7.34 4.71 18.78
C PHE A 48 -6.38 4.33 17.65
N VAL A 49 -5.67 3.23 17.82
CA VAL A 49 -5.01 2.52 16.71
C VAL A 49 -6.11 1.85 15.90
N SER A 50 -6.78 2.61 15.03
CA SER A 50 -7.68 2.05 14.03
C SER A 50 -6.84 1.64 12.83
N CYS A 51 -6.59 0.33 12.68
CA CYS A 51 -6.08 -0.22 11.42
C CYS A 51 -7.17 -0.04 10.35
N CYS A 52 -7.08 1.03 9.57
CA CYS A 52 -7.98 1.22 8.42
C CYS A 52 -7.47 0.34 7.27
N HIS A 53 -8.25 -0.67 6.89
CA HIS A 53 -7.97 -1.50 5.73
C HIS A 53 -8.48 -0.79 4.48
N ALA A 54 -7.58 -0.15 3.73
CA ALA A 54 -7.93 0.53 2.49
C ALA A 54 -7.71 -0.43 1.31
N LYS A 55 -8.76 -0.66 0.51
CA LYS A 55 -8.67 -1.32 -0.80
C LYS A 55 -8.65 -0.25 -1.88
N CYS A 56 -7.48 -0.01 -2.46
CA CYS A 56 -7.35 0.85 -3.63
C CYS A 56 -7.31 -0.02 -4.89
N SER A 57 -8.30 0.17 -5.77
CA SER A 57 -8.21 -0.30 -7.16
C SER A 57 -7.71 0.87 -8.00
N VAL A 58 -6.61 0.68 -8.72
CA VAL A 58 -6.18 1.60 -9.78
C VAL A 58 -7.10 1.49 -10.99
#